data_AF-A0A3M6Q8I8-F1
#
_entry.id   AF-A0A3M6Q8I8-F1
#
_cell.length_a   1.000
_cell.length_b   1.000
_cell.length_c   1.000
_cell.angle_alpha   90.00
_cell.angle_beta   90.00
_cell.angle_gamma   90.00
#
_symmetry.space_group_name_H-M   'P 1'
#
loop_
_entity.id
_entity.type
_entity.pdbx_description
1 polymer ?
#
loop_
_entity_poly.entity_id
_entity_poly.type
_entity_poly.pdbx_seq_one_letter_code
_entity_poly.pdbx_strand_id
1 'polypeptide(L)' 'MKKQDISTAKDADLRASQAAMQRAAALARQVAIQTNTAIVVEQDGKAVRVTADELRRKQEQRKP' A
#
# COMPACT_ATOMS: atom_id res chain seq x y z
N MET A 1 11.78 -1.12 -18.94
CA MET A 1 12.07 -2.45 -18.35
C MET A 1 10.75 -3.03 -17.85
N LYS A 2 10.32 -4.21 -18.33
CA LYS A 2 9.12 -4.88 -17.76
C LYS A 2 9.50 -5.38 -16.35
N LYS A 3 8.92 -4.78 -15.30
CA LYS A 3 9.01 -5.33 -13.94
C LYS A 3 8.33 -6.71 -13.98
N GLN A 4 9.09 -7.77 -13.73
CA GLN A 4 8.55 -9.12 -13.66
C GLN A 4 7.63 -9.20 -12.44
N ASP A 5 6.46 -9.82 -12.60
CA ASP A 5 5.51 -9.98 -11.49
C ASP A 5 6.12 -10.90 -10.43
N ILE A 6 6.32 -10.36 -9.22
CA ILE A 6 6.89 -11.09 -8.09
C ILE A 6 6.03 -12.29 -7.68
N SER A 7 4.74 -12.28 -8.02
CA SER A 7 3.82 -13.40 -7.80
C SER A 7 4.25 -14.67 -8.55
N THR A 8 5.05 -14.52 -9.60
CA THR A 8 5.53 -15.60 -10.48
C THR A 8 7.00 -15.98 -10.24
N ALA A 9 7.62 -15.44 -9.18
CA ALA A 9 9.02 -15.74 -8.83
C ALA A 9 9.24 -17.25 -8.65
N LYS A 10 10.43 -17.77 -8.98
CA LYS A 10 10.77 -19.19 -8.74
C LYS A 10 10.86 -19.50 -7.24
N ASP A 11 11.35 -18.53 -6.48
CA ASP A 11 11.46 -18.60 -5.03
C ASP A 11 10.08 -18.47 -4.36
N ALA A 12 9.75 -19.37 -3.44
CA ALA A 12 8.46 -19.42 -2.79
C ALA A 12 8.21 -18.25 -1.82
N ASP A 13 9.25 -17.80 -1.12
CA ASP A 13 9.16 -16.70 -0.18
C ASP A 13 8.95 -15.39 -0.92
N LEU A 14 9.63 -15.20 -2.07
CA LEU A 14 9.39 -14.05 -2.93
C LEU A 14 7.96 -14.01 -3.45
N ARG A 15 7.40 -15.14 -3.89
CA ARG A 15 5.98 -15.19 -4.31
C ARG A 15 5.04 -14.79 -3.18
N ALA A 16 5.26 -15.33 -1.98
CA ALA A 16 4.42 -15.06 -0.81
C ALA A 16 4.56 -13.60 -0.31
N SER A 17 5.71 -12.96 -0.56
CA SER A 17 6.00 -11.60 -0.10
C SER A 17 5.00 -10.56 -0.61
N GLN A 18 4.41 -10.75 -1.80
CA GLN A 18 3.43 -9.80 -2.36
C GLN A 18 2.21 -9.66 -1.46
N ALA A 19 1.63 -10.79 -1.03
CA ALA A 19 0.47 -10.78 -0.14
C ALA A 19 0.83 -10.20 1.23
N ALA A 20 2.04 -10.46 1.73
CA ALA A 20 2.54 -9.84 2.95
C ALA A 20 2.63 -8.30 2.83
N MET A 21 3.20 -7.78 1.73
CA MET A 21 3.29 -6.34 1.47
C MET A 21 1.91 -5.68 1.31
N GLN A 22 0.95 -6.34 0.65
CA GLN A 22 -0.43 -5.83 0.53
C GLN A 22 -1.10 -5.69 1.91
N ARG A 23 -0.95 -6.69 2.78
CA ARG A 23 -1.43 -6.64 4.16
C ARG A 23 -0.75 -5.54 4.96
N ALA A 24 0.57 -5.43 4.86
CA ALA A 24 1.34 -4.37 5.53
C ALA A 24 0.89 -2.98 5.08
N ALA A 25 0.66 -2.78 3.78
CA ALA A 25 0.14 -1.52 3.25
C ALA A 25 -1.27 -1.21 3.75
N ALA A 26 -2.14 -2.22 3.88
CA ALA A 26 -3.47 -2.03 4.46
C ALA A 26 -3.40 -1.61 5.94
N LEU A 27 -2.56 -2.30 6.72
CA LEU A 27 -2.34 -1.97 8.13
C LEU A 27 -1.74 -0.57 8.30
N ALA A 28 -0.74 -0.20 7.49
CA ALA A 28 -0.12 1.12 7.54
C ALA A 28 -1.14 2.25 7.32
N ARG A 29 -2.08 2.08 6.37
CA ARG A 29 -3.18 3.04 6.16
C ARG A 29 -4.10 3.13 7.36
N GLN A 30 -4.43 1.99 7.98
CA GLN A 30 -5.27 1.97 9.17
C GLN A 30 -4.58 2.67 10.35
N VAL A 31 -3.31 2.36 10.61
CA VAL A 31 -2.51 3.00 11.67
C VAL A 31 -2.40 4.51 11.44
N ALA A 32 -2.16 4.94 10.20
CA ALA A 32 -2.08 6.36 9.85
C ALA A 32 -3.40 7.10 10.15
N ILE A 33 -4.54 6.48 9.80
CA ILE A 33 -5.87 7.03 10.12
C ILE A 33 -6.08 7.13 11.64
N GLN A 34 -5.76 6.06 12.38
CA GLN A 34 -5.94 5.97 13.83
C GLN A 34 -5.07 6.95 14.61
N THR A 35 -3.85 7.20 14.14
CA THR A 35 -2.87 8.08 14.80
C THR A 35 -2.87 9.50 14.24
N ASN A 36 -3.76 9.79 13.29
CA ASN A 36 -3.82 11.07 12.57
C ASN A 36 -2.47 11.48 11.96
N THR A 37 -1.74 10.52 11.40
CA THR A 37 -0.46 10.73 10.73
C THR A 37 -0.58 10.58 9.21
N ALA A 38 0.39 11.14 8.48
CA ALA A 38 0.46 10.99 7.03
C ALA A 38 1.36 9.81 6.66
N ILE A 39 1.07 9.19 5.50
CA ILE A 39 1.99 8.24 4.85
C ILE A 39 2.62 8.87 3.61
N VAL A 40 3.80 8.42 3.24
CA VAL A 40 4.43 8.76 1.96
C VAL A 40 4.34 7.54 1.05
N VAL A 41 3.76 7.71 -0.12
CA VAL A 41 3.65 6.67 -1.15
C VAL A 41 4.39 7.09 -2.40
N GLU A 42 4.88 6.12 -3.15
CA GLU A 42 5.41 6.36 -4.49
C GLU A 42 4.25 6.28 -5.49
N GLN A 43 4.10 7.33 -6.30
CA GLN A 43 3.15 7.40 -7.38
C GLN A 43 3.82 8.06 -8.59
N ASP A 44 3.88 7.35 -9.72
CA ASP A 44 4.47 7.82 -10.97
C ASP A 44 5.92 8.34 -10.83
N GLY A 45 6.72 7.62 -10.03
CA GLY A 45 8.11 7.92 -9.71
C GLY A 45 8.30 9.00 -8.65
N LYS A 46 7.22 9.52 -8.05
CA LYS A 46 7.27 10.66 -7.12
C LYS A 46 6.80 10.25 -5.74
N ALA A 47 7.48 10.79 -4.72
CA ALA A 47 7.02 10.69 -3.33
C ALA A 47 5.82 11.63 -3.13
N VAL A 48 4.67 11.05 -2.82
CA VAL A 48 3.42 11.77 -2.56
C VAL A 48 3.04 11.56 -1.11
N ARG A 49 2.84 12.66 -0.38
CA ARG A 49 2.31 12.63 0.98
C ARG A 49 0.78 12.48 0.92
N VAL A 50 0.25 11.49 1.65
CA VAL A 50 -1.19 11.26 1.80
C VAL A 50 -1.55 11.38 3.26
N THR A 51 -2.44 12.32 3.57
CA THR A 51 -2.91 12.60 4.93
C THR A 51 -3.92 11.57 5.42
N ALA A 52 -4.11 11.50 6.74
CA ALA A 52 -5.14 10.66 7.35
C ALA A 52 -6.54 10.96 6.80
N ASP A 53 -6.88 12.24 6.57
CA ASP A 53 -8.17 12.65 6.02
C ASP A 53 -8.38 12.15 4.58
N GLU A 54 -7.37 12.26 3.73
CA GLU A 54 -7.42 11.71 2.36
C GLU A 54 -7.55 10.18 2.37
N LEU A 55 -6.91 9.50 3.32
CA LEU A 55 -7.03 8.05 3.49
C LEU A 55 -8.46 7.65 3.92
N ARG A 56 -9.10 8.38 4.83
CA ARG A 56 -10.51 8.13 5.21
C ARG A 56 -11.45 8.28 4.02
N ARG A 57 -11.33 9.38 3.26
CA ARG A 57 -12.14 9.62 2.05
C ARG A 57 -11.97 8.48 1.02
N LYS A 58 -10.74 8.01 0.82
CA LYS A 58 -10.46 6.87 -0.08
C LYS A 58 -11.04 5.55 0.42
N GLN A 59 -11.14 5.33 1.73
CA GLN A 59 -11.80 4.14 2.29
C GLN A 59 -13.32 4.19 2.11
N GLU A 60 -13.93 5.35 2.34
CA GLU A 60 -15.37 5.56 2.16
C GLU A 60 -15.80 5.32 0.70
N GLN A 61 -15.01 5.83 -0.26
CA GLN A 61 -15.24 5.61 -1.70
C GLN A 61 -15.06 4.16 -2.16
N ARG A 62 -14.37 3.32 -1.37
CA ARG A 62 -14.15 1.89 -1.67
C ARG A 62 -15.21 0.98 -1.03
N LYS A 63 -16.08 1.51 -0.19
CA LYS A 63 -17.17 0.74 0.42
C LYS A 63 -18.21 0.43 -0.68
N PRO A 64 -18.63 -0.84 -0.86
CA PRO A 64 -19.59 -1.23 -1.89
C PRO A 64 -20.97 -0.60 -1.65
#